data_AF-A0A959VTW4-F1
#
_entry.id   AF-A0A959VTW4-F1
#
_cell.length_a   1.000
_cell.length_b   1.000
_cell.length_c   1.000
_cell.angle_alpha   90.00
_cell.angle_beta   90.00
_cell.angle_gamma   90.00
#
_symmetry.space_group_name_H-M   'P 1'
#
loop_
_entity.id
_entity.type
_entity.pdbx_description
1 polymer ?
#
loop_
_entity_poly.entity_id
_entity_poly.type
_entity_poly.pdbx_seq_one_letter_code
_entity_poly.pdbx_strand_id
1 'polypeptide(L)'
;MVLPLLLITLLVASVTDLRSREIPNWLMAAAALAGIALAAVEGRAGSAVLFGLLASLPFLAAALIRPEGMGMGDVKLVAVIGLYLGPAVWIALAAGLALAGLTGVLIALGRRLPPSKTALPLAPFLTAGCVAVLGFTL
;
A
#
# COMPACT_ATOMS: atom_id res chain seq x y z
N MET A 1 2.54 15.30 12.14
CA MET A 1 3.98 14.88 12.07
C MET A 1 4.21 13.51 11.43
N VAL A 2 3.16 12.71 11.20
CA VAL A 2 3.22 11.35 10.62
C VAL A 2 3.38 11.26 9.09
N LEU A 3 2.98 12.30 8.33
CA LEU A 3 3.00 12.32 6.87
C LEU A 3 4.37 12.09 6.21
N PRO A 4 5.45 12.81 6.58
CA PRO A 4 6.73 12.69 5.86
C PRO A 4 7.35 11.30 6.02
N LEU A 5 7.16 10.66 7.18
CA LEU A 5 7.63 9.30 7.42
C LEU A 5 6.92 8.27 6.54
N LEU A 6 5.59 8.40 6.41
CA LEU A 6 4.80 7.56 5.51
C LEU A 6 5.28 7.76 4.06
N LEU A 7 5.44 9.00 3.61
CA LEU A 7 5.87 9.31 2.24
C LEU A 7 7.26 8.76 1.92
N ILE A 8 8.22 8.88 2.84
CA ILE A 8 9.56 8.31 2.68
C ILE A 8 9.46 6.78 2.59
N THR A 9 8.69 6.15 3.47
CA THR A 9 8.48 4.69 3.46
C THR A 9 7.89 4.23 2.12
N LEU A 10 6.87 4.93 1.63
CA LEU A 10 6.20 4.64 0.37
C LEU A 10 7.10 4.84 -0.84
N LEU A 11 7.94 5.89 -0.84
CA LEU A 11 8.92 6.14 -1.89
C LEU A 11 9.97 5.03 -1.93
N VAL A 12 10.55 4.68 -0.78
CA VAL A 12 11.54 3.60 -0.69
C VAL A 12 10.90 2.27 -1.13
N ALA A 13 9.71 1.96 -0.63
CA ALA A 13 8.96 0.76 -1.02
C ALA A 13 8.69 0.72 -2.53
N SER A 14 8.27 1.84 -3.12
CA SER A 14 8.03 1.96 -4.57
C SER A 14 9.30 1.74 -5.39
N VAL A 15 10.43 2.33 -4.97
CA VAL A 15 11.71 2.16 -5.67
C VAL A 15 12.21 0.72 -5.55
N THR A 16 12.08 0.08 -4.38
CA THR A 16 12.48 -1.32 -4.19
C THR A 16 11.56 -2.29 -4.93
N ASP A 17 10.26 -2.01 -4.97
CA ASP A 17 9.27 -2.80 -5.71
C ASP A 17 9.51 -2.72 -7.23
N LEU A 18 9.84 -1.54 -7.75
CA LEU A 18 10.21 -1.34 -9.16
C LEU A 18 11.52 -2.05 -9.55
N ARG A 19 12.52 -2.05 -8.66
CA ARG A 19 13.86 -2.60 -8.96
C ARG A 19 13.93 -4.11 -8.77
N SER A 20 13.40 -4.59 -7.65
CA SER A 20 13.63 -5.94 -7.18
C SER A 20 12.33 -6.73 -6.95
N ARG A 21 11.16 -6.10 -7.09
CA ARG A 21 9.84 -6.67 -6.73
C ARG A 21 9.79 -7.24 -5.31
N GLU A 22 10.63 -6.69 -4.44
CA GLU A 22 10.77 -7.12 -3.06
C GLU A 22 10.83 -5.89 -2.16
N ILE A 23 9.90 -5.82 -1.22
CA ILE A 23 9.87 -4.76 -0.22
C ILE A 23 10.61 -5.26 1.03
N PRO A 24 11.68 -4.57 1.49
CA PRO A 24 12.47 -5.04 2.62
C PRO A 24 11.63 -5.16 3.90
N ASN A 25 11.68 -6.33 4.55
CA ASN A 25 10.90 -6.58 5.77
C ASN A 25 11.26 -5.62 6.91
N TRP A 26 12.54 -5.23 7.02
CA TRP A 26 13.00 -4.28 8.05
C TRP A 26 12.39 -2.89 7.85
N LEU A 27 12.17 -2.46 6.60
CA LEU A 27 11.55 -1.18 6.30
C LEU A 27 10.09 -1.18 6.74
N MET A 28 9.36 -2.25 6.41
CA MET A 28 7.97 -2.41 6.84
C MET A 28 7.85 -2.50 8.36
N ALA A 29 8.75 -3.23 9.02
CA ALA A 29 8.77 -3.34 10.48
C ALA A 29 9.07 -2.00 11.16
N ALA A 30 10.06 -1.26 10.68
CA ALA A 30 10.41 0.07 11.18
C ALA A 30 9.25 1.05 11.00
N ALA A 31 8.63 1.05 9.82
CA ALA A 31 7.49 1.91 9.53
C ALA A 31 6.27 1.55 10.39
N ALA A 32 5.97 0.27 10.58
CA ALA A 32 4.87 -0.18 11.44
C ALA A 32 5.09 0.24 12.90
N LEU A 33 6.30 0.02 13.43
CA LEU A 33 6.64 0.39 14.81
C LEU A 33 6.51 1.91 15.02
N ALA A 34 7.03 2.70 14.10
CA ALA A 34 6.92 4.15 14.17
C ALA A 34 5.47 4.63 14.03
N GLY A 35 4.67 3.99 13.16
CA GLY A 35 3.25 4.30 12.98
C GLY A 35 2.44 4.04 14.25
N ILE A 36 2.68 2.90 14.90
CA ILE A 36 2.05 2.56 16.18
C ILE A 36 2.51 3.50 17.28
N ALA A 37 3.80 3.80 17.38
CA ALA A 37 4.33 4.71 18.40
C ALA A 37 3.72 6.12 18.28
N LEU A 38 3.65 6.65 17.06
CA LEU A 38 3.03 7.96 16.80
C LEU A 38 1.52 7.93 17.09
N ALA A 39 0.82 6.86 16.69
CA ALA A 39 -0.58 6.68 17.02
C ALA A 39 -0.82 6.58 18.53
N ALA A 40 0.10 5.98 19.29
CA ALA A 40 0.01 5.88 20.75
C ALA A 40 0.18 7.24 21.43
N VAL A 41 1.14 8.05 20.97
CA VAL A 41 1.32 9.44 21.46
C VAL A 41 0.07 10.27 21.22
N GLU A 42 -0.61 10.05 20.10
CA GLU A 42 -1.86 10.74 19.73
C GLU A 42 -3.13 10.10 20.35
N GLY A 43 -2.99 9.09 21.23
CA GLY A 43 -4.12 8.42 21.88
C GLY A 43 -5.00 7.57 20.96
N ARG A 44 -4.54 7.28 19.73
CA ARG A 44 -5.26 6.58 18.66
C ARG A 44 -4.64 5.23 18.27
N ALA A 45 -3.79 4.64 19.11
CA ALA A 45 -3.12 3.37 18.82
C ALA A 45 -4.10 2.24 18.44
N GLY A 46 -5.19 2.12 19.19
CA GLY A 46 -6.21 1.09 18.94
C GLY A 46 -6.86 1.24 17.56
N SER A 47 -7.26 2.46 17.18
CA SER A 47 -7.87 2.71 15.87
C SER A 47 -6.85 2.55 14.74
N ALA A 48 -5.61 3.01 14.92
CA ALA A 48 -4.54 2.83 13.93
C ALA A 48 -4.30 1.34 13.62
N VAL A 49 -4.12 0.51 14.66
CA VAL A 49 -3.94 -0.95 14.50
C VAL A 49 -5.16 -1.58 13.86
N LEU A 50 -6.37 -1.18 14.26
CA LEU A 50 -7.60 -1.68 13.67
C LEU A 50 -7.66 -1.39 12.16
N PHE A 51 -7.40 -0.15 11.73
CA PHE A 51 -7.42 0.20 10.31
C PHE A 51 -6.27 -0.46 9.53
N GLY A 52 -5.09 -0.62 10.12
CA GLY A 52 -4.00 -1.40 9.53
C GLY A 52 -4.41 -2.85 9.26
N LEU A 53 -5.01 -3.52 10.24
CA LEU A 53 -5.49 -4.90 10.11
C LEU A 53 -6.62 -5.02 9.09
N LEU A 54 -7.67 -4.20 9.23
CA LEU A 54 -8.83 -4.22 8.33
C LEU A 54 -8.46 -3.95 6.88
N ALA A 55 -7.55 -2.99 6.65
CA ALA A 55 -7.08 -2.67 5.31
C ALA A 55 -6.28 -3.83 4.70
N SER A 56 -5.47 -4.53 5.49
CA SER A 56 -4.63 -5.64 5.00
C SER A 56 -5.38 -6.96 4.78
N LEU A 57 -6.52 -7.16 5.44
CA LEU A 57 -7.28 -8.41 5.41
C LEU A 57 -7.69 -8.87 4.00
N PRO A 58 -8.25 -8.00 3.12
CA PRO A 58 -8.60 -8.39 1.76
C PRO A 58 -7.39 -8.80 0.92
N PHE A 59 -6.26 -8.12 1.12
CA PHE A 59 -5.01 -8.42 0.43
C PHE A 59 -4.39 -9.72 0.93
N LEU A 60 -4.46 -9.98 2.24
CA LEU A 60 -4.03 -11.25 2.81
C LEU A 60 -4.89 -12.40 2.26
N ALA A 61 -6.21 -12.23 2.23
CA ALA A 61 -7.12 -13.22 1.64
C ALA A 61 -6.79 -13.46 0.15
N ALA A 62 -6.54 -12.40 -0.62
CA ALA A 62 -6.14 -12.53 -2.02
C ALA A 62 -4.80 -13.29 -2.18
N ALA A 63 -3.80 -12.98 -1.35
CA ALA A 63 -2.51 -13.67 -1.34
C ALA A 63 -2.63 -15.16 -0.97
N LEU A 64 -3.53 -15.51 -0.06
CA LEU A 64 -3.78 -16.91 0.32
C LEU A 64 -4.54 -17.69 -0.75
N ILE A 65 -5.49 -17.04 -1.44
CA ILE A 65 -6.28 -17.69 -2.51
C ILE A 65 -5.45 -17.82 -3.79
N ARG A 66 -4.60 -16.84 -4.11
CA ARG A 66 -3.71 -16.84 -5.29
C ARG A 66 -2.28 -16.39 -4.93
N PRO A 67 -1.45 -17.31 -4.42
CA PRO A 67 -0.07 -16.99 -4.02
C PRO A 67 0.78 -16.45 -5.16
N GLU A 68 0.51 -16.89 -6.40
CA GLU A 68 1.22 -16.43 -7.60
C GLU A 68 0.78 -15.04 -8.08
N GLY A 69 -0.37 -14.55 -7.61
CA GLY A 69 -0.96 -13.30 -8.06
C GLY A 69 -0.62 -12.09 -7.19
N MET A 70 -0.36 -12.29 -5.90
CA MET A 70 -0.17 -11.20 -4.94
C MET A 70 0.93 -11.49 -3.93
N GLY A 71 1.87 -10.55 -3.81
CA GLY A 71 3.00 -10.66 -2.90
C GLY A 71 2.63 -10.32 -1.45
N MET A 72 3.26 -11.01 -0.50
CA MET A 72 3.15 -10.68 0.93
C MET A 72 3.70 -9.27 1.25
N GLY A 73 4.57 -8.73 0.38
CA GLY A 73 5.04 -7.34 0.47
C GLY A 73 3.90 -6.32 0.40
N ASP A 74 2.95 -6.53 -0.49
CA ASP A 74 1.80 -5.64 -0.69
C ASP A 74 0.87 -5.65 0.54
N VAL A 75 0.64 -6.83 1.13
CA VAL A 75 -0.16 -6.99 2.35
C VAL A 75 0.45 -6.17 3.49
N LYS A 76 1.77 -6.23 3.66
CA LYS A 76 2.48 -5.46 4.68
C LYS A 76 2.45 -3.96 4.40
N LEU A 77 2.60 -3.56 3.14
CA LEU A 77 2.53 -2.16 2.73
C LEU A 77 1.16 -1.57 3.07
N VAL A 78 0.08 -2.29 2.74
CA VAL A 78 -1.29 -1.86 3.05
C VAL A 78 -1.53 -1.77 4.55
N ALA A 79 -1.00 -2.73 5.32
CA ALA A 79 -1.06 -2.66 6.79
C ALA A 79 -0.41 -1.39 7.31
N VAL A 80 0.80 -1.06 6.82
CA VAL A 80 1.51 0.18 7.16
C VAL A 80 0.69 1.40 6.77
N ILE A 81 0.14 1.45 5.55
CA ILE A 81 -0.70 2.57 5.12
C ILE A 81 -1.89 2.78 6.07
N GLY A 82 -2.56 1.71 6.48
CA GLY A 82 -3.68 1.77 7.42
C GLY A 82 -3.31 2.29 8.82
N LEU A 83 -2.11 1.96 9.31
CA LEU A 83 -1.61 2.48 10.60
C LEU A 83 -1.46 4.02 10.61
N TYR A 84 -1.12 4.60 9.45
CA TYR A 84 -0.87 6.04 9.33
C TYR A 84 -2.11 6.83 8.90
N LEU A 85 -2.89 6.31 7.95
CA LEU A 85 -4.04 7.01 7.38
C LEU A 85 -5.35 6.77 8.15
N GLY A 86 -5.43 5.73 8.98
CA GLY A 86 -6.67 5.40 9.68
C GLY A 86 -7.83 5.22 8.69
N PRO A 87 -9.00 5.86 8.88
CA PRO A 87 -10.15 5.73 7.98
C PRO A 87 -9.87 6.12 6.52
N ALA A 88 -8.94 7.06 6.29
CA ALA A 88 -8.59 7.53 4.95
C ALA A 88 -7.87 6.46 4.10
N VAL A 89 -7.46 5.35 4.71
CA VAL A 89 -6.86 4.19 4.01
C VAL A 89 -7.76 3.69 2.89
N TRP A 90 -9.07 3.65 3.08
CA TRP A 90 -10.00 3.10 2.09
C TRP A 90 -10.01 3.91 0.80
N ILE A 91 -9.95 5.25 0.91
CA ILE A 91 -9.90 6.15 -0.24
C ILE A 91 -8.54 6.01 -0.92
N ALA A 92 -7.45 5.92 -0.16
CA ALA A 92 -6.10 5.78 -0.71
C ALA A 92 -5.94 4.46 -1.47
N LEU A 93 -6.46 3.36 -0.91
CA LEU A 93 -6.48 2.05 -1.55
C LEU A 93 -7.36 2.05 -2.80
N ALA A 94 -8.57 2.63 -2.73
CA ALA A 94 -9.45 2.72 -3.89
C ALA A 94 -8.81 3.51 -5.03
N ALA A 95 -8.21 4.66 -4.74
CA ALA A 95 -7.49 5.48 -5.72
C ALA A 95 -6.29 4.74 -6.30
N GLY A 96 -5.46 4.12 -5.46
CA GLY A 96 -4.28 3.37 -5.90
C GLY A 96 -4.64 2.14 -6.75
N LEU A 97 -5.63 1.36 -6.32
CA LEU A 97 -6.11 0.19 -7.07
C LEU A 97 -6.78 0.59 -8.39
N ALA A 98 -7.53 1.69 -8.43
CA ALA A 98 -8.12 2.20 -9.67
C ALA A 98 -7.03 2.59 -10.68
N LEU A 99 -5.96 3.26 -10.23
CA LEU A 99 -4.80 3.59 -11.07
C LEU A 99 -4.05 2.35 -11.55
N ALA A 100 -3.83 1.37 -10.68
CA ALA A 100 -3.21 0.09 -11.05
C ALA A 100 -4.06 -0.69 -12.08
N GLY A 101 -5.38 -0.74 -11.86
CA GLY A 101 -6.32 -1.39 -12.77
C GLY A 101 -6.37 -0.70 -14.14
N LEU A 102 -6.48 0.63 -14.17
CA LEU A 102 -6.51 1.40 -15.40
C LEU A 102 -5.23 1.22 -16.21
N THR A 103 -4.06 1.32 -15.57
CA THR A 103 -2.78 1.10 -16.25
C THR A 103 -2.62 -0.33 -16.75
N GLY A 104 -3.05 -1.32 -15.96
CA GLY A 104 -3.08 -2.73 -16.38
C GLY A 104 -3.94 -2.94 -17.63
N VAL A 105 -5.13 -2.35 -17.69
CA VAL A 105 -6.03 -2.41 -18.85
C VAL A 105 -5.42 -1.73 -20.08
N LEU A 106 -4.86 -0.53 -19.92
CA LEU A 106 -4.23 0.20 -21.03
C LEU A 106 -3.04 -0.57 -21.62
N ILE A 107 -2.21 -1.18 -20.77
CA ILE A 107 -1.09 -2.01 -21.23
C ILE A 107 -1.58 -3.28 -21.92
N ALA A 108 -2.61 -3.95 -21.37
CA ALA A 108 -3.19 -5.15 -21.96
C ALA A 108 -3.77 -4.88 -23.35
N LEU A 109 -4.51 -3.77 -23.51
CA LEU A 109 -5.05 -3.33 -24.79
C LEU A 109 -3.95 -2.97 -25.79
N GLY A 110 -2.93 -2.22 -25.36
CA GLY A 110 -1.82 -1.80 -26.23
C GLY A 110 -0.91 -2.95 -26.66
N ARG A 111 -0.67 -3.92 -25.78
CA ARG A 111 0.21 -5.08 -26.06
C ARG A 111 -0.52 -6.31 -26.59
N ARG A 112 -1.86 -6.29 -26.67
CA ARG A 112 -2.72 -7.46 -26.96
C ARG A 112 -2.38 -8.69 -26.10
N LEU A 113 -1.90 -8.46 -24.88
CA LEU A 113 -1.58 -9.51 -23.93
C LEU A 113 -2.74 -9.68 -22.94
N PRO A 114 -3.00 -10.91 -22.46
CA PRO A 114 -3.97 -11.11 -21.40
C PRO A 114 -3.52 -10.34 -20.14
N PRO A 115 -4.44 -9.66 -19.42
CA PRO A 115 -4.13 -8.91 -18.20
C PRO A 115 -3.39 -9.75 -17.15
N SER A 116 -3.65 -11.07 -17.12
CA SER A 116 -3.02 -12.05 -16.24
C SER A 116 -1.51 -12.19 -16.42
N LYS A 117 -0.92 -11.75 -17.53
CA LYS A 117 0.54 -11.78 -17.77
C LYS A 117 1.24 -10.45 -17.48
N THR A 118 0.51 -9.42 -17.06
CA THR A 118 1.05 -8.09 -16.79
C THR A 118 1.13 -7.90 -15.28
N ALA A 119 2.14 -8.52 -14.65
CA ALA A 119 2.42 -8.30 -13.23
C ALA A 119 2.92 -6.87 -13.03
N LEU A 120 2.04 -5.99 -12.55
CA LEU A 120 2.36 -4.60 -12.24
C LEU A 120 2.81 -4.49 -10.77
N PRO A 121 3.90 -3.76 -10.50
CA PRO A 121 4.30 -3.42 -9.14
C PRO A 121 3.21 -2.57 -8.50
N LEU A 122 2.61 -3.03 -7.40
CA LEU A 122 1.47 -2.36 -6.76
C LEU A 122 1.91 -1.19 -5.89
N ALA A 123 3.12 -1.21 -5.32
CA ALA A 123 3.57 -0.19 -4.38
C ALA A 123 3.59 1.23 -4.96
N PRO A 124 4.04 1.46 -6.22
CA PRO A 124 3.96 2.78 -6.86
C PRO A 124 2.54 3.32 -6.98
N PHE A 125 1.57 2.46 -7.32
CA PHE A 125 0.17 2.87 -7.48
C PHE A 125 -0.49 3.17 -6.14
N LEU A 126 -0.24 2.34 -5.13
CA LEU A 126 -0.70 2.59 -3.76
C LEU A 126 -0.09 3.88 -3.19
N THR A 127 1.16 4.16 -3.52
CA THR A 127 1.83 5.42 -3.17
C THR A 127 1.14 6.62 -3.82
N ALA A 128 0.81 6.54 -5.11
CA ALA A 128 0.06 7.58 -5.81
C ALA A 128 -1.33 7.81 -5.20
N GLY A 129 -2.03 6.74 -4.82
CA GLY A 129 -3.31 6.82 -4.12
C GLY A 129 -3.19 7.51 -2.76
N CYS A 130 -2.15 7.21 -1.99
CA CYS A 130 -1.87 7.89 -0.73
C CYS A 130 -1.59 9.39 -0.94
N VAL A 131 -0.73 9.74 -1.90
CA VAL A 131 -0.41 11.14 -2.21
C VAL A 131 -1.64 11.92 -2.63
N ALA A 132 -2.51 11.32 -3.46
CA ALA A 132 -3.76 11.93 -3.89
C ALA A 132 -4.65 12.27 -2.68
N VAL A 133 -4.90 11.31 -1.80
CA VAL A 133 -5.70 11.54 -0.59
C VAL A 133 -5.10 12.61 0.30
N LEU A 134 -3.79 12.56 0.53
CA LEU A 134 -3.09 13.55 1.35
C LEU A 134 -3.22 14.97 0.78
N GLY A 135 -3.20 15.13 -0.56
CA GLY A 135 -3.42 16.42 -1.21
C GLY A 135 -4.83 16.98 -1.05
N PHE A 136 -5.85 16.15 -0.82
CA PHE A 136 -7.22 16.59 -0.54
C PHE A 136 -7.50 16.85 0.94
N THR A 137 -6.62 16.43 1.85
CA THR A 137 -6.82 16.57 3.30
C THR A 137 -6.06 17.76 3.92
N LEU A 138 -5.28 18.48 3.11
CA LEU A 138 -4.57 19.74 3.44
C LEU A 138 -5.40 20.96 3.02
#